data_AF-A0A7X9QUK1-F1
#
_entry.id   AF-A0A7X9QUK1-F1
#
_cell.length_a   1.000
_cell.length_b   1.000
_cell.length_c   1.000
_cell.angle_alpha   90.00
_cell.angle_beta   90.00
_cell.angle_gamma   90.00
#
_symmetry.space_group_name_H-M   'P 1'
#
loop_
_entity.id
_entity.type
_entity.pdbx_description
1 polymer ?
#
loop_
_entity_poly.entity_id
_entity_poly.type
_entity_poly.pdbx_seq_one_letter_code
_entity_poly.pdbx_strand_id
1 'polypeptide(L)'
;MENNILLEQLAKIPEIKLNKHPNSDWINGECITRKPHQWRKNVVGDINPTGNSFKLYKDGKWASKNTRGIKTVEEAIEWIKDDIKRLSK
;
A
#
# COMPACT_ATOMS: atom_id res chain seq x y z
N MET A 1 -7.14 12.08 7.80
CA MET A 1 -6.99 10.61 7.69
C MET A 1 -5.72 10.24 8.39
N GLU A 2 -5.79 9.37 9.39
CA GLU A 2 -4.63 9.01 10.20
C GLU A 2 -3.99 7.74 9.62
N ASN A 3 -2.69 7.81 9.32
CA ASN A 3 -1.98 6.72 8.65
C ASN A 3 -1.75 5.50 9.56
N ASN A 4 -1.70 5.68 10.88
CA ASN A 4 -1.70 4.61 11.89
C ASN A 4 -2.92 3.69 11.73
N ILE A 5 -4.14 4.25 11.61
CA ILE A 5 -5.38 3.50 11.44
C ILE A 5 -5.34 2.72 10.11
N LEU A 6 -4.85 3.34 9.04
CA LEU A 6 -4.66 2.66 7.76
C LEU A 6 -3.71 1.45 7.90
N LEU A 7 -2.57 1.62 8.57
CA LEU A 7 -1.61 0.54 8.80
C LEU A 7 -2.20 -0.59 9.64
N GLU A 8 -2.94 -0.27 10.71
CA GLU A 8 -3.64 -1.27 11.54
C GLU A 8 -4.67 -2.07 10.72
N GLN A 9 -5.38 -1.43 9.81
CA GLN A 9 -6.34 -2.11 8.93
C GLN A 9 -5.63 -2.95 7.86
N LEU A 10 -4.53 -2.46 7.30
CA LEU A 10 -3.72 -3.21 6.34
C LEU A 10 -3.08 -4.45 6.97
N ALA A 11 -2.63 -4.36 8.22
CA ALA A 11 -2.07 -5.50 8.95
C ALA A 11 -3.08 -6.66 9.15
N LYS A 12 -4.38 -6.38 9.05
CA LYS A 12 -5.45 -7.40 9.11
C LYS A 12 -5.71 -8.09 7.77
N ILE A 13 -5.14 -7.60 6.68
CA ILE A 13 -5.30 -8.18 5.33
C ILE A 13 -4.23 -9.28 5.16
N PRO A 14 -4.61 -10.56 5.08
CA PRO A 14 -3.64 -11.67 5.05
C PRO A 14 -2.76 -11.66 3.78
N GLU A 15 -3.21 -11.03 2.70
CA GLU A 15 -2.45 -10.87 1.46
C GLU A 15 -1.45 -9.71 1.50
N ILE A 16 -1.36 -8.95 2.60
CA ILE A 16 -0.42 -7.83 2.75
C ILE A 16 0.61 -8.14 3.83
N LYS A 17 1.88 -7.92 3.49
CA LYS A 17 2.99 -7.85 4.42
C LYS A 17 3.42 -6.40 4.59
N LEU A 18 3.53 -5.94 5.83
CA LEU A 18 4.08 -4.62 6.14
C LEU A 18 5.57 -4.75 6.50
N ASN A 19 6.43 -4.04 5.77
CA ASN A 19 7.88 -4.05 5.98
C ASN A 19 8.38 -2.63 6.28
N LYS A 20 9.08 -2.43 7.39
CA LYS A 20 9.72 -1.14 7.68
C LYS A 20 10.93 -0.92 6.75
N HIS A 21 11.08 0.30 6.25
CA HIS A 21 12.28 0.68 5.50
C HIS A 21 13.51 0.73 6.44
N PRO A 22 14.71 0.32 5.98
CA PRO A 22 15.89 0.22 6.85
C PRO A 22 16.39 1.58 7.36
N ASN A 23 16.25 2.64 6.55
CA ASN A 23 16.76 3.99 6.85
C ASN A 23 15.64 5.04 6.95
N SER A 24 14.40 4.62 7.16
CA SER A 24 13.25 5.52 7.16
C SER A 24 12.11 4.98 8.03
N ASP A 25 11.30 5.87 8.60
CA ASP A 25 10.10 5.46 9.34
C ASP A 25 8.94 5.01 8.44
N TRP A 26 9.12 5.11 7.13
CA TRP A 26 8.14 4.63 6.18
C TRP A 26 7.98 3.12 6.27
N ILE A 27 6.76 2.68 6.03
CA ILE A 27 6.36 1.28 6.00
C ILE A 27 5.88 0.96 4.59
N ASN A 28 6.51 -0.04 3.98
CA ASN A 28 6.10 -0.59 2.71
C ASN A 28 5.00 -1.63 2.92
N GLY A 29 3.91 -1.54 2.16
CA GLY A 29 2.97 -2.64 2.02
C GLY A 29 3.33 -3.47 0.80
N GLU A 30 3.56 -4.77 0.98
CA GLU A 30 3.83 -5.73 -0.09
C GLU A 30 2.70 -6.75 -0.20
N CYS A 31 2.20 -6.96 -1.42
CA CYS A 31 1.27 -8.03 -1.72
C CYS A 31 1.98 -9.39 -1.71
N ILE A 32 1.43 -10.34 -0.98
CA ILE A 32 1.88 -11.73 -0.95
C ILE A 32 1.20 -12.46 -2.12
N THR A 33 1.85 -12.49 -3.29
CA THR A 33 1.39 -13.26 -4.46
C THR A 33 2.34 -14.40 -4.79
N ARG A 34 1.79 -15.54 -5.24
CA ARG A 34 2.55 -16.72 -5.69
C ARG A 34 3.28 -16.48 -7.01
N LYS A 35 2.81 -15.52 -7.80
CA LYS A 35 3.40 -15.12 -9.08
C LYS A 35 3.81 -13.65 -8.98
N PRO A 36 5.02 -13.34 -8.50
CA PRO A 36 5.48 -11.96 -8.49
C PRO A 36 5.43 -11.42 -9.92
N HIS A 37 4.77 -10.29 -10.10
CA HIS A 37 4.67 -9.68 -11.42
C HIS A 37 6.08 -9.32 -11.88
N GLN A 38 6.50 -9.82 -13.04
CA GLN A 38 7.91 -9.84 -13.45
C GLN A 38 8.57 -8.43 -13.44
N TRP A 39 7.75 -7.37 -13.54
CA TRP A 39 8.19 -5.98 -13.69
C TRP A 39 7.89 -5.11 -12.44
N ARG A 40 7.30 -5.69 -11.40
CA ARG A 40 6.90 -4.99 -10.17
C ARG A 40 7.25 -5.84 -8.96
N LYS A 41 8.10 -5.31 -8.07
CA LYS A 41 8.17 -5.80 -6.69
C LYS A 41 6.75 -5.65 -6.13
N ASN A 42 6.17 -6.68 -5.53
CA ASN A 42 4.75 -6.74 -5.13
C ASN A 42 4.27 -5.63 -4.17
N VAL A 43 5.11 -4.64 -3.88
CA VAL A 43 4.82 -3.34 -3.27
C VAL A 43 3.52 -2.73 -3.80
N VAL A 44 2.58 -2.45 -2.90
CA VAL A 44 1.33 -1.70 -3.11
C VAL A 44 1.45 -0.24 -2.72
N GLY A 45 2.32 0.10 -1.77
CA GLY A 45 2.50 1.48 -1.34
C GLY A 45 3.54 1.66 -0.24
N ASP A 46 3.84 2.93 0.02
CA ASP A 46 4.71 3.42 1.08
C ASP A 46 3.90 4.40 1.94
N ILE A 47 3.83 4.11 3.24
CA ILE A 47 3.00 4.84 4.20
C ILE A 47 3.90 5.34 5.33
N ASN A 48 3.82 6.63 5.62
CA ASN A 48 4.49 7.19 6.81
C ASN A 48 3.56 7.04 8.02
N PRO A 49 3.92 6.28 9.07
CA PRO A 49 3.05 6.03 10.22
C PRO A 49 2.66 7.28 11.00
N THR A 50 3.55 8.28 11.08
CA THR A 50 3.34 9.52 11.87
C THR A 50 2.86 10.70 11.01
N GLY A 51 2.76 10.51 9.70
CA GLY A 51 2.35 11.53 8.75
C GLY A 51 0.90 11.42 8.32
N ASN A 52 0.49 12.37 7.48
CA ASN A 52 -0.79 12.34 6.76
C ASN A 52 -0.62 12.00 5.28
N SER A 53 0.60 11.69 4.82
CA SER A 53 0.93 11.42 3.43
C SER A 53 1.29 9.95 3.24
N PHE A 54 0.87 9.39 2.11
CA PHE A 54 1.31 8.09 1.64
C PHE A 54 1.30 8.09 0.11
N LYS A 55 2.07 7.17 -0.46
CA LYS A 55 2.16 6.97 -1.90
C LYS A 55 1.76 5.54 -2.22
N LEU A 56 0.98 5.37 -3.27
CA LEU A 56 0.59 4.08 -3.78
C LEU A 56 1.33 3.81 -5.09
N TYR A 57 1.73 2.56 -5.28
CA TYR A 57 2.40 2.12 -6.49
C TYR A 57 1.39 1.40 -7.38
N LYS A 58 1.33 1.74 -8.67
CA LYS A 58 0.49 1.03 -9.65
C LYS A 58 1.04 1.24 -11.05
N ASP A 59 1.04 0.19 -11.86
CA ASP A 59 1.42 0.23 -13.28
C ASP A 59 2.79 0.91 -13.50
N GLY A 60 3.77 0.59 -12.66
CA GLY A 60 5.13 1.15 -12.76
C GLY A 60 5.30 2.54 -12.14
N LYS A 61 4.23 3.18 -11.65
CA LYS A 61 4.24 4.58 -11.20
C LYS A 61 3.83 4.75 -9.74
N TRP A 62 4.54 5.62 -9.04
CA TRP A 62 4.17 6.11 -7.72
C TRP A 62 3.23 7.30 -7.83
N ALA A 63 2.11 7.26 -7.11
CA ALA A 63 1.16 8.36 -7.04
C ALA A 63 0.83 8.66 -5.58
N SER A 64 0.72 9.94 -5.24
CA SER A 64 0.27 10.34 -3.90
C SER A 64 -1.22 10.04 -3.72
N LYS A 65 -1.66 9.90 -2.46
CA LYS A 65 -3.08 9.77 -2.13
C LYS A 65 -3.96 10.87 -2.76
N ASN A 66 -3.45 12.11 -2.82
CA ASN A 66 -4.17 13.26 -3.36
C ASN A 66 -4.38 13.11 -4.87
N THR A 67 -3.36 12.65 -5.60
CA THR A 67 -3.45 12.38 -7.03
C THR A 67 -4.46 11.28 -7.35
N ARG A 68 -4.67 10.34 -6.42
CA ARG A 68 -5.64 9.25 -6.53
C ARG A 68 -7.03 9.63 -6.00
N GLY A 69 -7.21 10.86 -5.49
CA GLY A 69 -8.49 11.30 -4.92
C GLY A 69 -8.87 10.62 -3.61
N ILE A 70 -7.92 9.97 -2.93
CA ILE A 70 -8.18 9.21 -1.69
C ILE A 70 -8.18 10.17 -0.49
N LYS A 71 -9.33 10.23 0.18
CA LYS A 71 -9.62 11.09 1.31
C LYS A 71 -9.82 10.30 2.62
N THR A 72 -10.30 9.07 2.54
CA THR A 72 -10.60 8.22 3.71
C THR A 72 -9.73 6.95 3.78
N VAL A 73 -9.71 6.32 4.96
CA VAL A 73 -8.98 5.05 5.15
C VAL A 73 -9.64 3.95 4.33
N GLU A 74 -10.97 3.93 4.30
CA GLU A 74 -11.78 2.95 3.59
C GLU A 74 -11.47 2.99 2.08
N GLU A 75 -11.42 4.19 1.49
CA GLU A 75 -11.05 4.38 0.08
C GLU A 75 -9.63 3.86 -0.20
N ALA A 76 -8.68 4.09 0.71
CA ALA A 76 -7.32 3.58 0.57
C ALA A 76 -7.28 2.04 0.62
N ILE A 77 -8.03 1.44 1.56
CA ILE A 77 -8.13 -0.01 1.71
C ILE A 77 -8.78 -0.65 0.49
N GLU A 78 -9.90 -0.10 0.00
CA GLU A 78 -10.57 -0.61 -1.20
C GLU A 78 -9.66 -0.55 -2.42
N TRP A 79 -8.95 0.56 -2.59
CA TRP A 79 -7.97 0.71 -3.66
C TRP A 79 -6.87 -0.36 -3.59
N ILE A 80 -6.32 -0.59 -2.39
CA ILE A 80 -5.26 -1.59 -2.18
C ILE A 80 -5.79 -3.00 -2.44
N LYS A 81 -7.01 -3.32 -1.99
CA LYS A 81 -7.66 -4.61 -2.27
C LYS A 81 -7.88 -4.85 -3.77
N ASP A 82 -8.30 -3.84 -4.52
CA ASP A 82 -8.42 -3.95 -5.99
C ASP A 82 -7.06 -4.20 -6.64
N ASP A 83 -6.01 -3.53 -6.18
CA ASP A 83 -4.65 -3.73 -6.69
C ASP A 83 -4.11 -5.14 -6.38
N ILE A 84 -4.32 -5.65 -5.16
CA ILE A 84 -4.00 -7.04 -4.78
C ILE A 84 -4.70 -8.04 -5.69
N LYS A 85 -6.01 -7.85 -5.95
CA LYS A 85 -6.79 -8.73 -6.83
C LYS A 85 -6.21 -8.78 -8.24
N ARG A 86 -5.69 -7.66 -8.75
CA ARG A 86 -5.04 -7.60 -10.07
C ARG A 86 -3.68 -8.30 -10.07
N LEU A 87 -2.90 -8.14 -8.99
CA LEU A 87 -1.58 -8.79 -8.84
C LEU A 87 -1.66 -10.30 -8.57
N SER A 88 -2.81 -10.79 -8.10
CA SER A 88 -3.03 -12.19 -7.76
C SER A 88 -3.69 -13.01 -8.89
N LYS A 89 -4.05 -12.37 -10.01
CA LYS A 89 -4.53 -13.03 -11.23
C LYS A 89 -3.35 -13.46 -12.09
#